data_AF-A0A6G4ZV36-F1
#
_entry.id   AF-A0A6G4ZV36-F1
#
_cell.length_a   1.000
_cell.length_b   1.000
_cell.length_c   1.000
_cell.angle_alpha   90.00
_cell.angle_beta   90.00
_cell.angle_gamma   90.00
#
_symmetry.space_group_name_H-M   'P 1'
#
loop_
_entity.id
_entity.type
_entity.pdbx_description
1 polymer ?
#
loop_
_entity_poly.entity_id
_entity_poly.type
_entity_poly.pdbx_seq_one_letter_code
_entity_poly.pdbx_strand_id
1 'polypeptide(L)'
;MTPLRQLRPIVVIGSAAIVAVAAVIFSLKYYRSDGPLDSLSNCYAFIDRLKNTEFAFAYANVKALLASIGFGRESRRWESRNVTIRSSFRGIDVSSLTKNVAEEVLSDSNSSLHALLSWNEPQQHVRTVPLSRFSAFLPPRGNIHGNPWWLVEGKGLRNSDGHVDAYIYEPPACGTPAEALLGELFGMFHRNVFLDTRAAPAGTAAVVMRSGNGTLDILFRSHVEFQISAPPSKPLWFTPAQFQGRVVISDDGSALRHFEAHVPTNRQLNVDLEWL
;
A
#
# COMPACT_ATOMS: atom_id res chain seq x y z
N MET A 1 48.61 46.56 -21.27
CA MET A 1 47.64 46.55 -20.16
C MET A 1 46.46 45.70 -20.60
N THR A 2 46.38 44.47 -20.09
CA THR A 2 45.42 43.44 -20.49
C THR A 2 44.88 42.83 -19.19
N PRO A 3 43.57 42.67 -19.00
CA PRO A 3 43.02 42.35 -17.68
C PRO A 3 43.13 40.86 -17.36
N LEU A 4 43.46 40.60 -16.10
CA LEU A 4 43.50 39.29 -15.46
C LEU A 4 42.09 38.67 -15.43
N ARG A 5 41.87 37.53 -16.11
CA ARG A 5 40.64 36.75 -16.00
C ARG A 5 40.67 35.89 -14.73
N GLN A 6 39.79 36.19 -13.78
CA GLN A 6 39.47 35.33 -12.64
C GLN A 6 38.87 34.00 -13.13
N LEU A 7 39.48 32.87 -12.75
CA LEU A 7 38.88 31.54 -12.84
C LEU A 7 37.87 31.39 -11.69
N ARG A 8 36.59 31.22 -12.03
CA ARG A 8 35.55 30.78 -11.08
C ARG A 8 35.65 29.26 -10.87
N PRO A 9 35.32 28.74 -9.67
CA PRO A 9 35.35 27.31 -9.40
C PRO A 9 34.21 26.63 -10.17
N ILE A 10 34.56 25.85 -11.19
CA ILE A 10 33.61 24.94 -11.85
C ILE A 10 33.47 23.73 -10.94
N VAL A 11 32.38 23.75 -10.17
CA VAL A 11 31.51 22.64 -9.79
C VAL A 11 32.14 21.24 -9.93
N VAL A 12 32.81 20.79 -8.87
CA VAL A 12 33.17 19.40 -8.62
C VAL A 12 31.93 18.66 -8.11
N ILE A 13 30.93 18.45 -8.97
CA ILE A 13 29.75 17.61 -8.66
C ILE A 13 29.52 16.55 -9.75
N GLY A 14 30.10 16.72 -10.95
CA GLY A 14 30.03 15.72 -12.02
C GLY A 14 30.83 14.43 -11.78
N SER A 15 31.79 14.44 -10.85
CA SER A 15 32.69 13.30 -10.63
C SER A 15 32.06 12.17 -9.81
N ALA A 16 31.28 12.46 -8.78
CA ALA A 16 30.73 11.41 -7.91
C ALA A 16 29.66 10.54 -8.61
N ALA A 17 28.78 11.14 -9.41
CA ALA A 17 27.74 10.42 -10.14
C ALA A 17 28.32 9.57 -11.28
N ILE A 18 29.32 10.09 -11.99
CA ILE A 18 30.03 9.34 -13.04
C ILE A 18 30.82 8.19 -12.41
N VAL A 19 31.44 8.40 -11.25
CA VAL A 19 32.13 7.34 -10.49
C VAL A 19 31.15 6.30 -9.97
N ALA A 20 29.95 6.67 -9.52
CA ALA A 20 28.92 5.73 -9.09
C ALA A 20 28.38 4.88 -10.26
N VAL A 21 28.15 5.50 -11.42
CA VAL A 21 27.73 4.79 -12.64
C VAL A 21 28.85 3.90 -13.17
N ALA A 22 30.10 4.37 -13.16
CA ALA A 22 31.26 3.57 -13.52
C ALA A 22 31.46 2.40 -12.55
N ALA A 23 31.23 2.58 -11.24
CA ALA A 23 31.30 1.53 -10.24
C ALA A 23 30.20 0.47 -10.41
N VAL A 24 28.98 0.88 -10.78
CA VAL A 24 27.89 -0.05 -11.12
C VAL A 24 28.22 -0.83 -12.39
N ILE A 25 28.70 -0.17 -13.44
CA ILE A 25 29.13 -0.82 -14.69
C ILE A 25 30.31 -1.76 -14.45
N PHE A 26 31.29 -1.36 -13.62
CA PHE A 26 32.46 -2.17 -13.30
C PHE A 26 32.11 -3.37 -12.42
N SER A 27 31.18 -3.20 -11.46
CA SER A 27 30.65 -4.31 -10.64
C SER A 27 29.88 -5.32 -11.48
N LEU A 28 29.10 -4.86 -12.48
CA LEU A 28 28.42 -5.73 -13.46
C LEU A 28 29.41 -6.45 -14.39
N LYS A 29 30.57 -5.85 -14.68
CA LYS A 29 31.63 -6.46 -15.50
C LYS A 29 32.46 -7.48 -14.72
N TYR A 30 32.64 -7.28 -13.40
CA TYR A 30 33.40 -8.18 -12.53
C TYR A 30 32.58 -9.40 -12.07
N TYR A 31 31.25 -9.28 -12.02
CA TYR A 31 30.34 -10.43 -11.83
C TYR A 31 30.25 -11.37 -13.05
N ARG A 32 31.03 -11.10 -14.10
CA ARG A 32 31.08 -11.86 -15.35
C ARG A 32 32.11 -12.99 -15.29
N SER A 33 32.00 -13.82 -14.26
CA SER A 33 32.54 -15.18 -14.25
C SER A 33 31.49 -16.06 -13.59
N ASP A 34 30.78 -16.82 -14.43
CA ASP A 34 29.91 -17.95 -14.10
C ASP A 34 28.58 -17.67 -13.38
N GLY A 35 27.53 -17.37 -14.17
CA GLY A 35 26.13 -17.45 -13.76
C GLY A 35 25.14 -16.87 -14.79
N PRO A 36 23.95 -17.47 -15.03
CA PRO A 36 22.98 -16.96 -15.99
C PRO A 36 22.24 -15.69 -15.50
N LEU A 37 21.82 -14.87 -16.46
CA LEU A 37 21.32 -13.49 -16.38
C LEU A 37 19.94 -13.33 -15.68
N ASP A 38 19.82 -13.48 -14.35
CA ASP A 38 18.54 -13.25 -13.63
C ASP A 38 18.56 -12.10 -12.59
N SER A 39 19.63 -11.30 -12.52
CA SER A 39 19.82 -10.27 -11.47
C SER A 39 19.29 -8.86 -11.79
N LEU A 40 18.67 -8.65 -12.95
CA LEU A 40 18.46 -7.32 -13.53
C LEU A 40 17.21 -6.57 -13.03
N SER A 41 16.21 -7.28 -12.49
CA SER A 41 15.00 -6.67 -11.91
C SER A 41 15.30 -5.82 -10.67
N ASN A 42 16.39 -6.13 -9.96
CA ASN A 42 16.84 -5.37 -8.79
C ASN A 42 17.46 -4.00 -9.17
N CYS A 43 17.99 -3.85 -10.38
CA CYS A 43 18.59 -2.59 -10.84
C CYS A 43 17.53 -1.49 -11.03
N TYR A 44 16.33 -1.85 -11.51
CA TYR A 44 15.23 -0.89 -11.66
C TYR A 44 14.73 -0.38 -10.32
N ALA A 45 14.59 -1.26 -9.31
CA ALA A 45 14.18 -0.87 -7.96
C ALA A 45 15.22 0.04 -7.27
N PHE A 46 16.52 -0.18 -7.51
CA PHE A 46 17.59 0.68 -7.01
C PHE A 46 17.58 2.07 -7.67
N ILE A 47 17.37 2.12 -8.99
CA ILE A 47 17.29 3.39 -9.74
C ILE A 47 16.02 4.18 -9.37
N ASP A 48 14.90 3.51 -9.12
CA ASP A 48 13.66 4.18 -8.67
C ASP A 48 13.75 4.76 -7.26
N ARG A 49 14.61 4.21 -6.39
CA ARG A 49 14.93 4.79 -5.07
C ARG A 49 15.77 6.07 -5.16
N LEU A 50 16.38 6.36 -6.31
CA LEU A 50 17.14 7.60 -6.56
C LEU A 50 16.27 8.74 -7.11
N LYS A 51 14.93 8.59 -7.12
CA LYS A 51 13.99 9.68 -7.45
C LYS A 51 14.02 10.77 -6.38
N ASN A 52 15.04 11.61 -6.45
CA ASN A 52 15.15 12.87 -5.73
C ASN A 52 15.22 14.00 -6.76
N THR A 53 14.64 15.15 -6.47
CA THR A 53 14.53 16.28 -7.43
C THR A 53 15.90 16.76 -7.93
N GLU A 54 16.95 16.60 -7.12
CA GLU A 54 18.33 16.94 -7.46
C GLU A 54 18.98 16.00 -8.51
N PHE A 55 18.45 14.79 -8.70
CA PHE A 55 19.01 13.78 -9.61
C PHE A 55 18.13 13.47 -10.83
N ALA A 56 17.06 14.23 -11.04
CA ALA A 56 16.10 14.02 -12.13
C ALA A 56 16.76 13.97 -13.52
N PHE A 57 17.78 14.80 -13.75
CA PHE A 57 18.54 14.81 -15.01
C PHE A 57 19.38 13.54 -15.21
N ALA A 58 20.06 13.06 -14.16
CA ALA A 58 20.83 11.82 -14.23
C ALA A 58 19.91 10.60 -14.42
N TYR A 59 18.78 10.56 -13.71
CA TYR A 59 17.76 9.53 -13.85
C TYR A 59 17.19 9.47 -15.27
N ALA A 60 16.87 10.62 -15.88
CA ALA A 60 16.35 10.68 -17.25
C ALA A 60 17.36 10.15 -18.29
N ASN A 61 18.64 10.50 -18.15
CA ASN A 61 19.69 10.04 -19.06
C ASN A 61 20.01 8.55 -18.91
N VAL A 62 20.02 8.03 -17.67
CA VAL A 62 20.19 6.59 -17.42
C VAL A 62 19.01 5.80 -17.98
N LYS A 63 17.77 6.29 -17.81
CA LYS A 63 16.57 5.66 -18.36
C LYS A 63 16.57 5.67 -19.90
N ALA A 64 17.04 6.74 -20.53
CA ALA A 64 17.18 6.83 -21.99
C ALA A 64 18.26 5.88 -22.53
N LEU A 65 19.40 5.77 -21.83
CA LEU A 65 20.49 4.87 -22.19
C LEU A 65 20.09 3.39 -22.03
N LEU A 66 19.38 3.04 -20.95
CA LEU A 66 18.85 1.67 -20.77
C LEU A 66 17.83 1.33 -21.87
N ALA A 67 16.95 2.28 -22.22
CA ALA A 67 15.97 2.08 -23.28
C ALA A 67 16.61 1.89 -24.67
N SER A 68 17.74 2.54 -24.96
CA SER A 68 18.42 2.42 -26.27
C SER A 68 19.14 1.09 -26.47
N ILE A 69 19.52 0.41 -25.38
CA ILE A 69 20.13 -0.94 -25.42
C ILE A 69 19.11 -2.08 -25.23
N GLY A 70 17.82 -1.78 -25.39
CA GLY A 70 16.74 -2.78 -25.31
C GLY A 70 16.29 -3.14 -23.89
N PHE A 71 16.91 -2.56 -22.87
CA PHE A 71 16.50 -2.71 -21.48
C PHE A 71 15.25 -1.87 -21.18
N GLY A 72 14.17 -2.52 -20.73
CA GLY A 72 12.92 -1.85 -20.35
C GLY A 72 11.82 -1.78 -21.44
N ARG A 73 12.00 -2.50 -22.55
CA ARG A 73 10.90 -2.68 -23.52
C ARG A 73 9.74 -3.49 -22.93
N GLU A 74 10.02 -4.38 -21.99
CA GLU A 74 9.02 -5.15 -21.24
C GLU A 74 8.40 -4.35 -20.08
N SER A 75 9.17 -3.50 -19.38
CA SER A 75 8.64 -2.65 -18.30
C SER A 75 7.64 -1.60 -18.78
N ARG A 76 7.80 -1.06 -19.99
CA ARG A 76 6.80 -0.18 -20.62
C ARG A 76 5.48 -0.86 -20.92
N ARG A 77 5.43 -2.19 -21.05
CA ARG A 77 4.18 -2.93 -21.32
C ARG A 77 3.35 -3.16 -20.06
N TRP A 78 3.97 -3.13 -18.89
CA TRP A 78 3.32 -3.30 -17.59
C TRP A 78 2.62 -2.03 -17.08
N GLU A 79 3.09 -0.85 -17.48
CA GLU A 79 2.53 0.44 -17.05
C GLU A 79 1.18 0.79 -17.74
N SER A 80 0.73 0.04 -18.75
CA SER A 80 -0.43 0.42 -19.57
C SER A 80 -1.76 -0.28 -19.21
N ARG A 81 -1.78 -1.15 -18.21
CA ARG A 81 -3.03 -1.85 -17.82
C ARG A 81 -3.52 -1.35 -16.47
N ASN A 82 -4.77 -0.93 -16.46
CA ASN A 82 -5.47 -0.45 -15.29
C ASN A 82 -6.49 -1.48 -14.82
N VAL A 83 -6.72 -1.54 -13.52
CA VAL A 83 -7.74 -2.35 -12.86
C VAL A 83 -8.79 -1.40 -12.31
N THR A 84 -10.05 -1.61 -12.70
CA THR A 84 -11.18 -0.85 -12.16
C THR A 84 -11.75 -1.60 -10.96
N ILE A 85 -11.65 -1.00 -9.79
CA ILE A 85 -12.18 -1.49 -8.53
C ILE A 85 -13.52 -0.79 -8.24
N ARG A 86 -14.45 -1.55 -7.66
CA ARG A 86 -15.74 -1.04 -7.21
C ARG A 86 -15.88 -1.29 -5.71
N SER A 87 -16.44 -0.33 -5.00
CA SER A 87 -16.77 -0.46 -3.58
C SER A 87 -18.27 -0.25 -3.36
N SER A 88 -18.80 -0.94 -2.37
CA SER A 88 -20.18 -0.81 -1.92
C SER A 88 -20.31 -1.37 -0.52
N PHE A 89 -21.12 -0.72 0.32
CA PHE A 89 -21.61 -1.29 1.57
C PHE A 89 -22.99 -0.70 1.86
N ARG A 90 -23.67 -1.26 2.87
CA ARG A 90 -24.88 -0.68 3.45
C ARG A 90 -24.55 -0.16 4.84
N GLY A 91 -24.90 1.09 5.13
CA GLY A 91 -24.75 1.68 6.45
C GLY A 91 -25.41 0.85 7.56
N ILE A 92 -25.07 1.18 8.80
CA ILE A 92 -25.54 0.44 9.98
C ILE A 92 -27.07 0.41 10.04
N ASP A 93 -27.63 -0.78 10.24
CA ASP A 93 -29.05 -0.94 10.47
C ASP A 93 -29.34 -0.75 11.97
N VAL A 94 -29.81 0.44 12.33
CA VAL A 94 -30.10 0.80 13.73
C VAL A 94 -31.10 -0.17 14.37
N SER A 95 -32.03 -0.72 13.59
CA SER A 95 -33.01 -1.70 14.09
C SER A 95 -32.39 -3.04 14.48
N SER A 96 -31.17 -3.32 14.01
CA SER A 96 -30.41 -4.54 14.33
C SER A 96 -29.55 -4.42 15.59
N LEU A 97 -29.45 -3.23 16.19
CA LEU A 97 -28.66 -3.01 17.40
C LEU A 97 -29.36 -3.63 18.61
N THR A 98 -28.59 -4.38 19.42
CA THR A 98 -29.10 -5.04 20.63
C THR A 98 -29.34 -4.07 21.80
N LYS A 99 -28.79 -2.85 21.71
CA LYS A 99 -29.01 -1.76 22.67
C LYS A 99 -29.87 -0.68 22.00
N ASN A 100 -30.68 0.01 22.79
CA ASN A 100 -31.52 1.14 22.34
C ASN A 100 -30.68 2.41 22.09
N VAL A 101 -29.67 2.28 21.22
CA VAL A 101 -28.70 3.32 20.88
C VAL A 101 -29.38 4.49 20.15
N ALA A 102 -30.50 4.23 19.46
CA ALA A 102 -31.24 5.24 18.73
C ALA A 102 -31.76 6.38 19.62
N GLU A 103 -32.37 6.08 20.77
CA GLU A 103 -32.90 7.10 21.67
C GLU A 103 -31.78 7.93 22.31
N GLU A 104 -30.68 7.26 22.69
CA GLU A 104 -29.54 7.91 23.33
C GLU A 104 -28.78 8.82 22.35
N VAL A 105 -28.57 8.38 21.10
CA VAL A 105 -27.87 9.16 20.05
C VAL A 105 -28.71 10.31 19.51
N LEU A 106 -30.03 10.12 19.35
CA LEU A 106 -30.92 11.19 18.90
C LEU A 106 -31.10 12.28 19.97
N SER A 107 -30.84 11.97 21.25
CA SER A 107 -30.95 12.92 22.35
C SER A 107 -29.73 13.81 22.56
N ASP A 108 -28.52 13.34 22.17
CA ASP A 108 -27.27 14.11 22.29
C ASP A 108 -26.76 14.56 20.91
N SER A 109 -26.85 15.86 20.65
CA SER A 109 -26.31 16.47 19.42
C SER A 109 -24.79 16.38 19.30
N ASN A 110 -24.07 16.10 20.39
CA ASN A 110 -22.62 15.93 20.42
C ASN A 110 -22.20 14.44 20.44
N SER A 111 -23.14 13.52 20.24
CA SER A 111 -22.84 12.08 20.21
C SER A 111 -21.87 11.76 19.08
N SER A 112 -20.80 11.03 19.40
CA SER A 112 -19.82 10.57 18.40
C SER A 112 -20.45 9.63 17.38
N LEU A 113 -21.54 8.94 17.74
CA LEU A 113 -22.25 7.97 16.90
C LEU A 113 -22.98 8.61 15.71
N HIS A 114 -23.19 9.92 15.69
CA HIS A 114 -23.69 10.64 14.50
C HIS A 114 -22.81 10.39 13.27
N ALA A 115 -21.47 10.31 13.46
CA ALA A 115 -20.55 10.00 12.38
C ALA A 115 -20.79 8.58 11.81
N LEU A 116 -21.13 7.62 12.67
CA LEU A 116 -21.40 6.25 12.24
C LEU A 116 -22.74 6.14 11.50
N LEU A 117 -23.78 6.82 11.99
CA LEU A 117 -25.10 6.82 11.38
C LEU A 117 -25.13 7.53 10.02
N SER A 118 -24.26 8.54 9.84
CA SER A 118 -24.11 9.28 8.58
C SER A 118 -23.21 8.59 7.55
N TRP A 119 -22.40 7.61 7.97
CA TRP A 119 -21.57 6.82 7.06
C TRP A 119 -22.38 5.67 6.46
N ASN A 120 -23.14 5.98 5.41
CA ASN A 120 -24.08 5.06 4.77
C ASN A 120 -23.63 4.54 3.39
N GLU A 121 -22.61 5.16 2.81
CA GLU A 121 -22.05 4.80 1.50
C GLU A 121 -20.51 4.99 1.45
N PRO A 122 -19.81 4.30 0.54
CA PRO A 122 -18.37 4.51 0.33
C PRO A 122 -18.05 5.92 -0.12
N GLN A 123 -16.95 6.47 0.37
CA GLN A 123 -16.42 7.74 -0.13
C GLN A 123 -16.11 7.72 -1.64
N GLN A 124 -15.69 6.58 -2.19
CA GLN A 124 -15.42 6.41 -3.61
C GLN A 124 -15.95 5.07 -4.13
N HIS A 125 -17.02 5.08 -4.93
CA HIS A 125 -17.62 3.86 -5.49
C HIS A 125 -16.79 3.17 -6.56
N VAL A 126 -15.98 3.93 -7.31
CA VAL A 126 -15.18 3.41 -8.43
C VAL A 126 -13.80 4.02 -8.36
N ARG A 127 -12.78 3.19 -8.53
CA ARG A 127 -11.39 3.64 -8.59
C ARG A 127 -10.60 2.85 -9.61
N THR A 128 -9.71 3.53 -10.31
CA THR A 128 -8.82 2.91 -11.29
C THR A 128 -7.41 2.86 -10.72
N VAL A 129 -6.85 1.65 -10.59
CA VAL A 129 -5.53 1.41 -10.00
C VAL A 129 -4.63 0.74 -11.04
N PRO A 130 -3.35 1.17 -11.20
CA PRO A 130 -2.43 0.49 -12.10
C PRO A 130 -2.25 -0.98 -11.71
N LEU A 131 -2.30 -1.88 -12.69
CA LEU A 131 -2.13 -3.32 -12.49
C LEU A 131 -0.83 -3.66 -11.76
N SER A 132 0.24 -2.94 -12.08
CA SER A 132 1.56 -3.13 -11.47
C SER A 132 1.56 -3.05 -9.94
N ARG A 133 0.60 -2.32 -9.34
CA ARG A 133 0.51 -2.21 -7.87
C ARG A 133 0.07 -3.51 -7.21
N PHE A 134 -0.70 -4.35 -7.90
CA PHE A 134 -1.15 -5.64 -7.36
C PHE A 134 -0.02 -6.66 -7.21
N SER A 135 1.17 -6.39 -7.76
CA SER A 135 2.38 -7.17 -7.44
C SER A 135 2.74 -7.15 -5.96
N ALA A 136 2.21 -6.20 -5.18
CA ALA A 136 2.33 -6.18 -3.73
C ALA A 136 1.74 -7.44 -3.05
N PHE A 137 0.81 -8.13 -3.71
CA PHE A 137 0.25 -9.40 -3.22
C PHE A 137 1.12 -10.62 -3.52
N LEU A 138 2.21 -10.49 -4.29
CA LEU A 138 3.06 -11.64 -4.57
C LEU A 138 3.78 -12.10 -3.29
N PRO A 139 3.92 -13.43 -3.10
CA PRO A 139 4.60 -13.96 -1.94
C PRO A 139 6.09 -13.55 -1.95
N PRO A 140 6.70 -13.33 -0.77
CA PRO A 140 8.14 -13.13 -0.66
C PRO A 140 8.92 -14.27 -1.29
N ARG A 141 10.13 -13.98 -1.81
CA ARG A 141 10.99 -15.02 -2.39
C ARG A 141 11.25 -16.13 -1.37
N GLY A 142 11.07 -17.37 -1.79
CA GLY A 142 11.25 -18.55 -0.93
C GLY A 142 10.08 -18.84 0.01
N ASN A 143 8.98 -18.08 -0.05
CA ASN A 143 7.76 -18.47 0.66
C ASN A 143 7.21 -19.79 0.08
N ILE A 144 6.91 -20.72 0.97
CA ILE A 144 6.38 -22.05 0.63
C ILE A 144 4.86 -21.95 0.56
N HIS A 145 4.24 -22.59 -0.43
CA HIS A 145 2.77 -22.62 -0.54
C HIS A 145 2.12 -23.11 0.75
N GLY A 146 1.03 -22.45 1.16
CA GLY A 146 0.38 -22.69 2.44
C GLY A 146 1.01 -21.93 3.63
N ASN A 147 2.24 -21.40 3.51
CA ASN A 147 2.81 -20.58 4.58
C ASN A 147 2.34 -19.13 4.46
N PRO A 148 1.72 -18.57 5.52
CA PRO A 148 1.29 -17.18 5.49
C PRO A 148 2.50 -16.23 5.52
N TRP A 149 2.32 -15.03 4.97
CA TRP A 149 3.23 -13.90 5.13
C TRP A 149 2.47 -12.60 5.42
N TRP A 150 3.18 -11.60 5.93
CA TRP A 150 2.63 -10.29 6.20
C TRP A 150 2.71 -9.40 4.95
N LEU A 151 1.57 -8.84 4.55
CA LEU A 151 1.48 -7.70 3.62
C LEU A 151 1.62 -6.37 4.37
N VAL A 152 1.01 -6.31 5.55
CA VAL A 152 1.15 -5.23 6.54
C VAL A 152 1.37 -5.93 7.88
N GLU A 153 2.51 -5.68 8.51
CA GLU A 153 2.83 -6.31 9.79
C GLU A 153 1.89 -5.80 10.88
N GLY A 154 1.39 -6.70 11.74
CA GLY A 154 0.52 -6.33 12.85
C GLY A 154 1.27 -5.73 14.04
N LYS A 155 2.09 -4.72 13.81
CA LYS A 155 2.88 -4.04 14.86
C LYS A 155 2.03 -3.09 15.72
N GLY A 156 0.87 -2.69 15.21
CA GLY A 156 0.04 -1.63 15.78
C GLY A 156 0.68 -0.25 15.64
N LEU A 157 -0.05 0.79 16.04
CA LEU A 157 0.47 2.16 16.06
C LEU A 157 1.71 2.28 16.98
N ARG A 158 2.65 3.16 16.61
CA ARG A 158 3.82 3.45 17.47
C ARG A 158 3.35 3.90 18.85
N ASN A 159 3.91 3.29 19.90
CA ASN A 159 3.53 3.47 21.31
C ASN A 159 2.15 2.91 21.71
N SER A 160 1.56 2.01 20.92
CA SER A 160 0.42 1.20 21.36
C SER A 160 0.88 0.09 22.31
N ASP A 161 1.10 0.43 23.58
CA ASP A 161 1.16 -0.53 24.69
C ASP A 161 -0.24 -1.07 25.07
N GLY A 162 -1.22 -0.89 24.19
CA GLY A 162 -2.65 -1.07 24.46
C GLY A 162 -3.37 0.24 24.78
N HIS A 163 -2.66 1.35 25.01
CA HIS A 163 -3.24 2.67 25.23
C HIS A 163 -2.95 3.59 24.05
N VAL A 164 -3.79 3.52 23.01
CA VAL A 164 -3.68 4.49 21.91
C VAL A 164 -4.33 5.81 22.31
N ASP A 165 -3.60 6.91 22.08
CA ASP A 165 -4.14 8.27 22.14
C ASP A 165 -5.39 8.36 21.26
N ALA A 166 -6.56 8.51 21.88
CA ALA A 166 -7.83 8.52 21.17
C ALA A 166 -7.87 9.60 20.07
N TYR A 167 -7.12 10.70 20.25
CA TYR A 167 -7.14 11.92 19.43
C TYR A 167 -6.38 11.85 18.09
N ILE A 168 -6.03 10.65 17.61
CA ILE A 168 -5.44 10.49 16.28
C ILE A 168 -6.57 10.45 15.24
N TYR A 169 -6.62 11.47 14.37
CA TYR A 169 -7.62 11.57 13.31
C TYR A 169 -7.13 11.15 11.93
N GLU A 170 -5.81 11.20 11.73
CA GLU A 170 -5.18 10.97 10.44
C GLU A 170 -4.32 9.71 10.46
N PRO A 171 -4.38 8.88 9.42
CA PRO A 171 -3.61 7.65 9.37
C PRO A 171 -2.11 7.93 9.21
N PRO A 172 -1.25 7.05 9.74
CA PRO A 172 0.19 7.15 9.52
C PRO A 172 0.51 7.03 8.02
N ALA A 173 1.63 7.61 7.62
CA ALA A 173 2.09 7.50 6.23
C ALA A 173 2.41 6.04 5.88
N CYS A 174 1.98 5.60 4.69
CA CYS A 174 2.32 4.27 4.18
C CYS A 174 3.83 4.17 3.89
N GLY A 175 4.50 3.20 4.48
CA GLY A 175 5.91 2.90 4.30
C GLY A 175 6.20 1.83 3.25
N THR A 176 5.20 1.01 2.86
CA THR A 176 5.37 -0.06 1.87
C THR A 176 4.41 0.06 0.67
N PRO A 177 4.74 -0.55 -0.50
CA PRO A 177 3.82 -0.61 -1.63
C PRO A 177 2.49 -1.32 -1.31
N ALA A 178 2.52 -2.32 -0.42
CA ALA A 178 1.34 -3.03 0.05
C ALA A 178 0.44 -2.12 0.89
N GLU A 179 1.01 -1.40 1.86
CA GLU A 179 0.28 -0.40 2.65
C GLU A 179 -0.33 0.68 1.76
N ALA A 180 0.44 1.22 0.83
CA ALA A 180 -0.07 2.24 -0.09
C ALA A 180 -1.23 1.73 -0.95
N LEU A 181 -1.18 0.46 -1.40
CA LEU A 181 -2.27 -0.14 -2.16
C LEU A 181 -3.49 -0.41 -1.28
N LEU A 182 -3.32 -1.03 -0.11
CA LEU A 182 -4.42 -1.35 0.80
C LEU A 182 -5.08 -0.10 1.36
N GLY A 183 -4.29 0.93 1.71
CA GLY A 183 -4.80 2.22 2.16
C GLY A 183 -5.60 2.93 1.06
N GLU A 184 -5.21 2.75 -0.20
CA GLU A 184 -5.98 3.25 -1.34
C GLU A 184 -7.28 2.48 -1.58
N LEU A 185 -7.24 1.15 -1.48
CA LEU A 185 -8.40 0.28 -1.70
C LEU A 185 -9.43 0.40 -0.58
N PHE A 186 -9.00 0.31 0.68
CA PHE A 186 -9.88 0.50 1.83
C PHE A 186 -10.25 1.97 2.05
N GLY A 187 -9.40 2.90 1.60
CA GLY A 187 -9.70 4.33 1.57
C GLY A 187 -10.86 4.70 0.64
N MET A 188 -11.28 3.78 -0.24
CA MET A 188 -12.52 3.92 -0.99
C MET A 188 -13.76 3.93 -0.08
N PHE A 189 -13.70 3.31 1.10
CA PHE A 189 -14.80 3.32 2.06
C PHE A 189 -14.81 4.62 2.89
N HIS A 190 -13.64 5.05 3.37
CA HIS A 190 -13.48 6.28 4.15
C HIS A 190 -12.02 6.78 4.11
N ARG A 191 -11.81 8.10 4.04
CA ARG A 191 -10.46 8.73 3.91
C ARG A 191 -9.50 8.38 5.03
N ASN A 192 -10.00 8.26 6.25
CA ASN A 192 -9.20 8.04 7.44
C ASN A 192 -9.17 6.55 7.75
N VAL A 193 -8.41 5.82 6.95
CA VAL A 193 -8.24 4.37 7.05
C VAL A 193 -6.90 4.02 7.67
N PHE A 194 -6.92 3.21 8.70
CA PHE A 194 -5.75 2.81 9.49
C PHE A 194 -5.46 1.33 9.24
N LEU A 195 -4.31 1.08 8.61
CA LEU A 195 -3.82 -0.29 8.41
C LEU A 195 -3.01 -0.79 9.60
N ASP A 196 -2.34 0.13 10.31
CA ASP A 196 -1.80 -0.11 11.64
C ASP A 196 -2.92 0.15 12.64
N THR A 197 -3.39 -0.93 13.27
CA THR A 197 -4.52 -0.89 14.20
C THR A 197 -4.08 -0.42 15.59
N ARG A 198 -5.05 -0.06 16.43
CA ARG A 198 -4.79 0.38 17.79
C ARG A 198 -4.51 -0.77 18.74
N ALA A 199 -5.20 -1.90 18.53
CA ALA A 199 -4.97 -3.14 19.26
C ALA A 199 -4.08 -4.08 18.43
N ALA A 200 -2.85 -4.30 18.86
CA ALA A 200 -1.97 -5.31 18.28
C ALA A 200 -2.25 -6.71 18.87
N PRO A 201 -1.93 -7.81 18.15
CA PRO A 201 -1.39 -7.87 16.80
C PRO A 201 -2.51 -7.97 15.74
N ALA A 202 -2.81 -6.86 15.08
CA ALA A 202 -3.72 -6.84 13.94
C ALA A 202 -3.06 -6.13 12.76
N GLY A 203 -3.19 -6.74 11.58
CA GLY A 203 -2.54 -6.31 10.34
C GLY A 203 -3.09 -7.09 9.15
N THR A 204 -2.34 -7.16 8.06
CA THR A 204 -2.74 -7.87 6.84
C THR A 204 -1.82 -9.05 6.55
N ALA A 205 -2.37 -10.25 6.60
CA ALA A 205 -1.65 -11.49 6.30
C ALA A 205 -2.26 -12.17 5.07
N ALA A 206 -1.41 -12.75 4.22
CA ALA A 206 -1.79 -13.45 3.02
C ALA A 206 -1.19 -14.86 2.98
N VAL A 207 -1.79 -15.76 2.18
CA VAL A 207 -1.34 -17.12 1.97
C VAL A 207 -1.65 -17.56 0.54
N VAL A 208 -0.72 -18.27 -0.09
CA VAL A 208 -0.98 -18.92 -1.39
C VAL A 208 -1.82 -20.16 -1.11
N MET A 209 -3.10 -20.13 -1.49
CA MET A 209 -4.00 -21.26 -1.40
C MET A 209 -3.69 -22.29 -2.50
N ARG A 210 -3.45 -21.81 -3.73
CA ARG A 210 -3.18 -22.64 -4.89
C ARG A 210 -2.20 -21.96 -5.83
N SER A 211 -1.37 -22.76 -6.47
CA SER A 211 -0.51 -22.34 -7.58
C SER A 211 -0.72 -23.28 -8.76
N GLY A 212 -0.72 -22.77 -9.98
CA GLY A 212 -0.72 -23.59 -11.18
C GLY A 212 -0.83 -22.76 -12.44
N ASN A 213 -0.26 -23.26 -13.55
CA ASN A 213 -0.32 -22.61 -14.86
C ASN A 213 0.12 -21.13 -14.84
N GLY A 214 1.21 -20.83 -14.14
CA GLY A 214 1.75 -19.47 -14.00
C GLY A 214 0.83 -18.50 -13.23
N THR A 215 -0.08 -19.01 -12.40
CA THR A 215 -1.06 -18.23 -11.64
C THR A 215 -1.06 -18.65 -10.18
N LEU A 216 -1.20 -17.66 -9.30
CA LEU A 216 -1.34 -17.79 -7.86
C LEU A 216 -2.77 -17.41 -7.46
N ASP A 217 -3.39 -18.25 -6.65
CA ASP A 217 -4.65 -17.97 -5.94
C ASP A 217 -4.30 -17.70 -4.47
N ILE A 218 -4.43 -16.45 -4.07
CA ILE A 218 -3.97 -15.92 -2.80
C ILE A 218 -5.17 -15.50 -1.98
N LEU A 219 -5.27 -16.00 -0.76
CA LEU A 219 -6.20 -15.48 0.23
C LEU A 219 -5.47 -14.48 1.12
N PHE A 220 -6.17 -13.45 1.57
CA PHE A 220 -5.69 -12.59 2.62
C PHE A 220 -6.77 -12.24 3.62
N ARG A 221 -6.33 -11.95 4.84
CA ARG A 221 -7.13 -11.30 5.86
C ARG A 221 -6.53 -9.95 6.18
N SER A 222 -7.38 -8.96 6.40
CA SER A 222 -6.95 -7.63 6.78
C SER A 222 -7.77 -7.13 7.96
N HIS A 223 -7.08 -6.73 9.02
CA HIS A 223 -7.64 -5.90 10.06
C HIS A 223 -7.37 -4.45 9.68
N VAL A 224 -8.43 -3.64 9.64
CA VAL A 224 -8.41 -2.25 9.21
C VAL A 224 -9.33 -1.49 10.14
N GLU A 225 -8.89 -0.34 10.63
CA GLU A 225 -9.74 0.56 11.39
C GLU A 225 -10.08 1.81 10.58
N PHE A 226 -11.20 2.44 10.91
CA PHE A 226 -11.63 3.69 10.30
C PHE A 226 -11.90 4.71 11.39
N GLN A 227 -11.26 5.88 11.30
CA GLN A 227 -11.59 7.01 12.17
C GLN A 227 -12.65 7.86 11.47
N ILE A 228 -13.91 7.61 11.80
CA ILE A 228 -15.07 8.15 11.07
C ILE A 228 -15.48 9.55 11.53
N SER A 229 -15.03 9.98 12.71
CA SER A 229 -15.26 11.34 13.19
C SER A 229 -14.13 12.29 12.76
N ALA A 230 -14.36 13.60 12.91
CA ALA A 230 -13.36 14.64 12.72
C ALA A 230 -13.54 15.74 13.77
N PRO A 231 -12.47 16.51 14.10
CA PRO A 231 -12.58 17.64 15.01
C PRO A 231 -13.67 18.63 14.54
N PRO A 232 -14.47 19.21 15.44
CA PRO A 232 -14.33 19.20 16.91
C PRO A 232 -14.98 18.00 17.62
N SER A 233 -15.59 17.06 16.90
CA SER A 233 -16.23 15.88 17.50
C SER A 233 -15.19 14.98 18.14
N LYS A 234 -15.57 14.23 19.19
CA LYS A 234 -14.68 13.22 19.79
C LYS A 234 -14.36 12.11 18.78
N PRO A 235 -13.16 11.52 18.85
CA PRO A 235 -12.75 10.39 18.02
C PRO A 235 -13.76 9.23 18.09
N LEU A 236 -14.11 8.66 16.94
CA LEU A 236 -14.90 7.44 16.84
C LEU A 236 -14.22 6.48 15.89
N TRP A 237 -13.66 5.42 16.47
CA TRP A 237 -13.01 4.37 15.72
C TRP A 237 -14.00 3.26 15.42
N PHE A 238 -14.08 2.90 14.15
CA PHE A 238 -14.87 1.80 13.66
C PHE A 238 -13.96 0.72 13.12
N THR A 239 -14.08 -0.49 13.68
CA THR A 239 -13.29 -1.64 13.23
C THR A 239 -14.23 -2.75 12.77
N PRO A 240 -14.35 -3.04 11.46
CA PRO A 240 -14.98 -4.27 11.03
C PRO A 240 -14.18 -5.46 11.57
N ALA A 241 -14.87 -6.54 11.92
CA ALA A 241 -14.26 -7.70 12.57
C ALA A 241 -13.02 -8.21 11.81
N GLN A 242 -13.14 -8.37 10.48
CA GLN A 242 -12.04 -8.69 9.59
C GLN A 242 -12.49 -8.58 8.13
N PHE A 243 -11.67 -8.00 7.26
CA PHE A 243 -11.83 -8.21 5.81
C PHE A 243 -11.25 -9.57 5.43
N GLN A 244 -11.97 -10.30 4.60
CA GLN A 244 -11.47 -11.44 3.83
C GLN A 244 -11.32 -11.02 2.38
N GLY A 245 -10.21 -11.39 1.76
CA GLY A 245 -10.00 -11.11 0.36
C GLY A 245 -9.32 -12.24 -0.38
N ARG A 246 -9.47 -12.19 -1.71
CA ARG A 246 -8.92 -13.16 -2.65
C ARG A 246 -8.31 -12.43 -3.83
N VAL A 247 -7.12 -12.84 -4.23
CA VAL A 247 -6.37 -12.30 -5.35
C VAL A 247 -5.95 -13.47 -6.23
N VAL A 248 -6.36 -13.45 -7.50
CA VAL A 248 -5.86 -14.39 -8.51
C VAL A 248 -4.99 -13.60 -9.47
N ILE A 249 -3.68 -13.81 -9.39
CA ILE A 249 -2.66 -13.04 -10.11
C ILE A 249 -1.66 -13.98 -10.76
N SER A 250 -1.06 -13.60 -11.89
CA SER A 250 0.08 -14.35 -12.43
C SER A 250 1.26 -14.32 -11.46
N ASP A 251 2.09 -15.36 -11.48
CA ASP A 251 3.25 -15.50 -10.59
C ASP A 251 4.31 -14.40 -10.76
N ASP A 252 4.36 -13.78 -11.94
CA ASP A 252 5.19 -12.61 -12.27
C ASP A 252 4.48 -11.25 -12.04
N GLY A 253 3.22 -11.25 -11.60
CA GLY A 253 2.41 -10.03 -11.40
C GLY A 253 1.94 -9.34 -12.70
N SER A 254 2.19 -9.94 -13.87
CA SER A 254 1.81 -9.44 -15.19
C SER A 254 0.31 -9.32 -15.47
N ALA A 255 -0.52 -10.08 -14.76
CA ALA A 255 -1.95 -10.17 -15.00
C ALA A 255 -2.72 -10.42 -13.72
N LEU A 256 -3.73 -9.60 -13.46
CA LEU A 256 -4.71 -9.80 -12.40
C LEU A 256 -5.98 -10.37 -13.04
N ARG A 257 -6.40 -11.54 -12.56
CA ARG A 257 -7.60 -12.24 -13.03
C ARG A 257 -8.79 -12.00 -12.12
N HIS A 258 -8.55 -11.87 -10.81
CA HIS A 258 -9.59 -11.67 -9.81
C HIS A 258 -9.04 -10.87 -8.63
N PHE A 259 -9.86 -9.98 -8.11
CA PHE A 259 -9.63 -9.30 -6.84
C PHE A 259 -10.96 -9.07 -6.14
N GLU A 260 -11.05 -9.47 -4.88
CA GLU A 260 -12.17 -9.13 -4.01
C GLU A 260 -11.70 -8.94 -2.57
N ALA A 261 -12.39 -8.07 -1.83
CA ALA A 261 -12.24 -7.90 -0.39
C ALA A 261 -13.60 -7.55 0.19
N HIS A 262 -14.04 -8.25 1.23
CA HIS A 262 -15.34 -8.04 1.87
C HIS A 262 -15.29 -8.39 3.35
N VAL A 263 -16.23 -7.85 4.13
CA VAL A 263 -16.49 -8.28 5.50
C VAL A 263 -17.44 -9.47 5.45
N PRO A 264 -17.08 -10.66 5.98
CA PRO A 264 -17.97 -11.82 5.97
C PRO A 264 -19.26 -11.53 6.73
N THR A 265 -20.41 -11.87 6.16
CA THR A 265 -21.73 -11.64 6.78
C THR A 265 -22.26 -12.87 7.53
N ASN A 266 -21.52 -13.97 7.51
CA ASN A 266 -21.92 -15.25 8.11
C ASN A 266 -21.65 -15.36 9.61
N ARG A 267 -21.08 -14.33 10.25
CA ARG A 267 -20.86 -14.26 11.70
C ARG A 267 -21.75 -13.18 12.32
N GLN A 268 -22.16 -13.41 13.57
CA GLN A 268 -23.05 -12.51 14.32
C GLN A 268 -22.36 -11.22 14.79
N LEU A 269 -21.02 -11.20 14.88
CA LEU A 269 -20.24 -10.04 15.30
C LEU A 269 -19.32 -9.60 14.16
N ASN A 270 -19.75 -8.61 13.38
CA ASN A 270 -18.99 -8.08 12.23
C ASN A 270 -18.34 -6.74 12.53
N VAL A 271 -18.53 -6.20 13.74
CA VAL A 271 -18.12 -4.85 14.12
C VAL A 271 -17.69 -4.84 15.58
N ASP A 272 -16.54 -4.22 15.83
CA ASP A 272 -16.15 -3.71 17.14
C ASP A 272 -16.25 -2.18 17.13
N LEU A 273 -16.92 -1.65 18.15
CA LEU A 273 -17.06 -0.22 18.37
C LEU A 273 -16.35 0.11 19.68
N GLU A 274 -15.14 0.62 19.57
CA GLU A 274 -14.40 1.06 20.74
C GLU A 274 -14.59 2.57 20.92
N TRP A 275 -15.22 2.93 22.04
CA TRP A 275 -15.29 4.28 22.57
C TRP A 275 -14.71 4.25 23.99
N LEU A 276 -13.67 5.03 24.25
CA LEU A 276 -13.21 5.37 25.61
C LEU A 276 -12.66 6.79 25.60
#